data_AF-A0A4D4KWN5-F1
#
_entry.id   AF-A0A4D4KWN5-F1
#
_cell.length_a   1.000
_cell.length_b   1.000
_cell.length_c   1.000
_cell.angle_alpha   90.00
_cell.angle_beta   90.00
_cell.angle_gamma   90.00
#
_symmetry.space_group_name_H-M   'P 1'
#
loop_
_entity.id
_entity.type
_entity.pdbx_description
1 polymer ?
#
loop_
_entity_poly.entity_id
_entity_poly.type
_entity_poly.pdbx_seq_one_letter_code
_entity_poly.pdbx_strand_id
1 'polypeptide(L)'
;MSSAPPPWSWPCFPPCAGASEEIADYAETVGPTRRMTQTAGGAEPGDPARAAAAILAALDAERTPLRLPLGSDAVDAVLSHLDAIRSDVTTWEKTARDTAYPR
;
A
#
# COMPACT_ATOMS: atom_id res chain seq x y z
N MET A 1 36.96 -10.03 -16.23
CA MET A 1 36.04 -11.00 -15.59
C MET A 1 34.70 -10.31 -15.39
N SER A 2 33.69 -10.70 -16.17
CA SER A 2 32.30 -10.27 -15.94
C SER A 2 31.70 -11.22 -14.90
N SER A 3 31.33 -10.70 -13.73
CA SER A 3 30.66 -11.48 -12.69
C SER A 3 29.23 -11.78 -13.14
N ALA A 4 28.85 -13.05 -13.20
CA ALA A 4 27.47 -13.44 -13.43
C ALA A 4 26.57 -12.95 -12.26
N PRO A 5 25.34 -12.51 -12.52
CA PRO A 5 24.42 -12.08 -11.47
C PRO A 5 23.94 -13.28 -10.63
N PRO A 6 23.57 -13.06 -9.36
CA PRO A 6 23.21 -14.14 -8.43
C PRO A 6 21.89 -14.84 -8.83
N PRO A 7 21.65 -16.08 -8.39
CA PRO A 7 20.52 -16.91 -8.84
C PRO A 7 19.12 -16.40 -8.44
N TRP A 8 19.06 -15.35 -7.62
CA TRP A 8 17.82 -14.65 -7.26
C TRP A 8 17.63 -13.34 -8.01
N SER A 9 18.49 -12.99 -8.98
CA SER A 9 18.28 -11.83 -9.84
C SER A 9 17.20 -12.14 -10.87
N TRP A 10 16.00 -11.59 -10.68
CA TRP A 10 14.98 -11.62 -11.71
C TRP A 10 15.41 -10.64 -12.79
N PRO A 11 15.43 -11.02 -14.08
CA PRO A 11 15.65 -10.05 -15.14
C PRO A 11 14.47 -9.07 -15.10
N CYS A 12 14.71 -7.80 -14.73
CA CYS A 12 13.75 -6.75 -15.08
C CYS A 12 13.82 -6.64 -16.59
N PHE A 13 12.90 -7.30 -17.29
CA PHE A 13 12.74 -7.18 -18.73
C PHE A 13 12.27 -5.75 -19.03
N PRO A 14 13.00 -4.98 -19.86
CA PRO A 14 12.50 -3.71 -20.35
C PRO A 14 11.25 -3.93 -21.22
N PRO A 15 10.25 -3.03 -21.15
CA PRO A 15 10.16 -1.89 -20.23
C PRO A 15 9.58 -2.29 -18.86
N CYS A 16 10.25 -1.87 -17.77
CA CYS A 16 9.87 -2.16 -16.37
C CYS A 16 8.55 -1.47 -15.90
N ALA A 17 7.71 -1.03 -16.83
CA ALA A 17 6.33 -0.62 -16.63
C ALA A 17 5.49 -1.14 -17.81
N GLY A 18 5.27 -2.46 -17.83
CA GLY A 18 4.45 -3.10 -18.85
C GLY A 18 3.02 -3.28 -18.36
N ALA A 19 2.06 -2.65 -19.02
CA ALA A 19 0.68 -3.10 -18.92
C ALA A 19 0.53 -4.41 -19.73
N SER A 20 -0.09 -5.43 -19.16
CA SER A 20 -0.45 -6.66 -19.90
C SER A 20 -1.20 -6.33 -21.20
N GLU A 21 -1.16 -7.25 -22.17
CA GLU A 21 -2.00 -7.17 -23.37
C GLU A 21 -3.48 -7.03 -23.00
N GLU A 22 -4.20 -6.26 -23.80
CA GLU A 22 -5.60 -5.93 -23.54
C GLU A 22 -6.51 -7.10 -23.88
N ILE A 23 -7.39 -7.46 -22.96
CA ILE A 23 -8.41 -8.50 -23.16
C ILE A 23 -9.75 -7.79 -23.28
N ALA A 24 -10.45 -8.00 -24.41
CA ALA A 24 -11.67 -7.29 -24.75
C ALA A 24 -12.76 -7.41 -23.66
N ASP A 25 -12.91 -8.59 -23.07
CA ASP A 25 -13.90 -8.88 -22.02
C ASP A 25 -13.70 -8.05 -20.74
N TYR A 26 -12.54 -7.42 -20.59
CA TYR A 26 -12.14 -6.67 -19.41
C TYR A 26 -11.97 -5.17 -19.69
N ALA A 27 -12.29 -4.72 -20.91
CA ALA A 27 -12.11 -3.33 -21.33
C ALA A 27 -12.91 -2.31 -20.49
N GLU A 28 -14.09 -2.69 -19.99
CA GLU A 28 -14.92 -1.81 -19.16
C GLU A 28 -14.47 -1.74 -17.70
N THR A 29 -13.77 -2.76 -17.20
CA THR A 29 -13.39 -2.86 -15.78
C THR A 29 -11.97 -2.38 -15.53
N VAL A 30 -10.97 -2.99 -16.18
CA VAL A 30 -9.55 -2.65 -16.03
C VAL A 30 -9.06 -1.66 -17.08
N GLY A 31 -9.77 -1.49 -18.20
CA GLY A 31 -9.42 -0.50 -19.22
C GLY A 31 -9.30 0.94 -18.69
N PRO A 32 -10.21 1.43 -17.82
CA PRO A 32 -10.08 2.75 -17.18
C PRO A 32 -8.80 2.88 -16.33
N THR A 33 -8.52 1.90 -15.48
CA THR A 33 -7.31 1.88 -14.64
C THR A 33 -6.04 1.82 -15.48
N ARG A 34 -6.02 0.99 -16.54
CA ARG A 34 -4.90 0.88 -17.48
C ARG A 34 -4.60 2.22 -18.15
N ARG A 35 -5.63 2.92 -18.63
CA ARG A 35 -5.49 4.26 -19.21
C ARG A 35 -4.95 5.26 -18.19
N MET A 36 -5.51 5.26 -16.97
CA MET A 36 -5.04 6.11 -15.88
C MET A 36 -3.55 5.91 -15.60
N THR A 37 -3.09 4.67 -15.44
CA THR A 37 -1.67 4.35 -15.18
C THR A 37 -0.75 4.75 -16.33
N GLN A 38 -1.19 4.56 -17.59
CA GLN A 38 -0.41 4.99 -18.76
C GLN A 38 -0.28 6.52 -18.86
N THR A 39 -1.32 7.26 -18.49
CA THR A 39 -1.32 8.73 -18.56
C THR A 39 -0.75 9.40 -17.31
N ALA A 40 -0.70 8.71 -16.17
CA ALA A 40 -0.30 9.26 -14.88
C ALA A 40 1.21 9.20 -14.62
N GLY A 41 2.05 8.83 -15.60
CA GLY A 41 3.51 8.72 -15.42
C GLY A 41 4.11 9.98 -14.80
N GLY A 42 4.47 9.91 -13.51
CA GLY A 42 5.04 11.01 -12.73
C GLY A 42 4.04 12.00 -12.11
N ALA A 43 2.74 11.78 -12.24
CA ALA A 43 1.67 12.60 -11.63
C ALA A 43 1.03 11.93 -10.40
N GLU A 44 1.66 10.88 -9.88
CA GLU A 44 1.24 10.25 -8.64
C GLU A 44 1.29 11.28 -7.51
N PRO A 45 0.24 11.40 -6.68
CA PRO A 45 0.27 12.31 -5.53
C PRO A 45 1.32 11.83 -4.53
N GLY A 46 2.49 12.47 -4.53
CA GLY A 46 3.60 12.13 -3.65
C GLY A 46 4.97 12.23 -4.31
N ASP A 47 6.01 11.88 -3.57
CA ASP A 47 7.39 11.79 -4.06
C ASP A 47 7.86 10.33 -3.90
N PRO A 48 7.94 9.54 -5.00
CA PRO A 48 8.30 8.14 -4.93
C PRO A 48 9.72 7.90 -4.44
N ALA A 49 10.65 8.85 -4.63
CA ALA A 49 12.00 8.74 -4.08
C ALA A 49 11.98 8.88 -2.55
N ARG A 50 11.17 9.79 -2.01
CA ARG A 50 10.96 9.91 -0.56
C ARG A 50 10.25 8.68 0.03
N ALA A 51 9.29 8.12 -0.70
CA ALA A 51 8.61 6.89 -0.29
C ALA A 51 9.60 5.72 -0.16
N ALA A 52 10.47 5.52 -1.16
CA ALA A 52 11.51 4.50 -1.09
C ALA A 52 12.49 4.73 0.08
N ALA A 53 12.91 5.97 0.31
CA ALA A 53 13.77 6.31 1.44
C ALA A 53 13.10 6.01 2.80
N ALA A 54 11.80 6.29 2.93
CA ALA A 54 11.04 5.98 4.15
C ALA A 54 10.93 4.46 4.40
N ILE A 55 10.77 3.66 3.34
CA ILE A 55 10.75 2.20 3.45
C ILE A 55 12.09 1.68 3.95
N LEU A 56 13.20 2.14 3.37
CA LEU A 56 14.55 1.74 3.81
C LEU A 56 14.77 2.11 5.29
N ALA A 57 14.42 3.34 5.68
CA ALA A 57 14.52 3.77 7.06
C ALA A 57 13.68 2.93 8.03
N ALA A 58 12.50 2.47 7.60
CA ALA A 58 11.65 1.60 8.41
C ALA A 58 12.25 0.20 8.60
N LEU A 59 12.95 -0.33 7.59
CA LEU A 59 13.65 -1.61 7.65
C LEU A 59 14.90 -1.54 8.54
N ASP A 60 15.61 -0.41 8.52
CA ASP A 60 16.80 -0.18 9.36
C ASP A 60 16.46 0.18 10.82
N ALA A 61 15.18 0.41 11.15
CA ALA A 61 14.76 0.77 12.50
C ALA A 61 14.82 -0.43 13.47
N GLU A 62 15.30 -0.18 14.69
CA GLU A 62 15.33 -1.17 15.80
C GLU A 62 13.97 -1.86 16.02
N ARG A 63 12.89 -1.12 15.77
CA ARG A 63 11.51 -1.64 15.80
C ARG A 63 10.84 -1.38 14.46
N THR A 64 10.98 -2.31 13.53
CA THR A 64 10.33 -2.27 12.22
C THR A 64 8.80 -2.17 12.37
N PRO A 65 8.13 -1.20 11.74
CA PRO A 65 6.68 -1.07 11.80
C PRO A 65 6.00 -2.16 10.97
N LEU A 66 4.86 -2.67 11.46
CA LEU A 66 4.03 -3.61 10.68
C LEU A 66 3.31 -2.92 9.52
N ARG A 67 2.95 -1.64 9.68
CA ARG A 67 2.27 -0.82 8.65
C ARG A 67 2.93 0.55 8.59
N LEU A 68 3.21 1.00 7.38
CA LEU A 68 3.80 2.31 7.09
C LEU A 68 2.94 3.02 6.04
N PRO A 69 1.96 3.84 6.44
CA PRO A 69 1.24 4.70 5.51
C PRO A 69 2.21 5.71 4.88
N LEU A 70 2.18 5.86 3.56
CA LEU A 70 3.04 6.76 2.80
C LEU A 70 2.18 7.81 2.10
N GLY A 71 2.41 9.08 2.42
CA GLY A 71 1.56 10.19 1.97
C GLY A 71 0.61 10.69 3.06
N SER A 72 0.24 11.97 3.00
CA SER A 72 -0.66 12.59 3.98
C SER A 72 -2.07 12.03 3.91
N ASP A 73 -2.56 11.79 2.70
CA ASP A 73 -3.85 11.15 2.44
C ASP A 73 -3.94 9.75 3.04
N ALA A 74 -2.90 8.93 2.88
CA ALA A 74 -2.83 7.59 3.47
C ALA A 74 -2.84 7.65 5.01
N VAL A 75 -2.10 8.58 5.60
CA VAL A 75 -2.09 8.81 7.06
C VAL A 75 -3.47 9.24 7.54
N ASP A 76 -4.07 10.25 6.91
CA ASP A 76 -5.36 10.81 7.29
C ASP A 76 -6.48 9.76 7.18
N ALA A 77 -6.48 8.96 6.12
CA ALA A 77 -7.46 7.88 5.92
C ALA A 77 -7.36 6.80 7.00
N VAL A 78 -6.14 6.36 7.33
CA VAL A 78 -5.92 5.34 8.37
C VAL A 78 -6.34 5.87 9.75
N LEU A 79 -5.91 7.09 10.10
CA LEU A 79 -6.25 7.68 11.39
C LEU A 79 -7.75 7.91 11.55
N SER A 80 -8.40 8.48 10.53
CA SER A 80 -9.86 8.69 10.53
C SER A 80 -10.63 7.40 10.70
N HIS A 81 -10.20 6.32 10.04
CA HIS A 81 -10.85 5.02 10.18
C HIS A 81 -10.67 4.41 11.58
N LEU A 82 -9.46 4.52 12.16
CA LEU A 82 -9.20 4.05 13.51
C LEU A 82 -10.01 4.83 14.55
N ASP A 83 -10.19 6.13 14.36
CA ASP A 83 -11.00 6.97 15.23
C ASP A 83 -12.49 6.62 15.12
N ALA A 84 -12.99 6.32 13.92
CA ALA A 84 -14.36 5.82 13.73
C ALA A 84 -14.59 4.50 14.48
N ILE A 85 -13.68 3.53 14.31
CA ILE A 85 -13.75 2.25 15.04
C ILE A 85 -13.71 2.49 16.56
N ARG A 86 -12.79 3.34 17.02
CA ARG A 86 -12.68 3.66 18.45
C ARG A 86 -13.97 4.27 18.98
N SER A 87 -14.57 5.19 18.23
CA SER A 87 -15.84 5.82 18.59
C SER A 87 -16.96 4.78 18.74
N ASP A 88 -17.09 3.88 17.76
CA ASP A 88 -18.11 2.83 17.78
C ASP A 88 -17.92 1.88 18.97
N VAL A 89 -16.69 1.42 19.22
CA VAL A 89 -16.37 0.54 20.35
C VAL A 89 -16.65 1.23 21.69
N THR A 90 -16.26 2.50 21.83
CA THR A 90 -16.47 3.26 23.06
C THR A 90 -17.96 3.47 23.33
N THR A 91 -18.75 3.72 22.28
CA THR A 91 -20.21 3.89 22.37
C THR A 91 -20.89 2.64 22.94
N TRP A 92 -20.42 1.46 22.56
CA TRP A 92 -21.01 0.17 22.97
C TRP A 92 -20.23 -0.56 24.07
N GLU A 93 -19.22 0.08 24.66
CA GLU A 93 -18.24 -0.57 25.53
C GLU A 93 -18.90 -1.29 26.72
N LYS A 94 -19.86 -0.63 27.38
CA LYS A 94 -20.57 -1.20 28.52
C LYS A 94 -21.27 -2.51 28.14
N THR A 95 -22.13 -2.46 27.13
CA THR A 95 -22.88 -3.63 26.65
C THR A 95 -21.95 -4.74 26.20
N ALA A 96 -20.87 -4.41 25.49
CA ALA A 96 -19.89 -5.40 25.06
C ALA A 96 -19.22 -6.09 26.25
N ARG A 97 -18.82 -5.34 27.29
CA ARG A 97 -18.21 -5.89 28.51
C ARG A 97 -19.17 -6.71 29.36
N ASP A 98 -20.45 -6.37 29.37
CA ASP A 98 -21.50 -7.11 30.11
C ASP A 98 -21.71 -8.54 29.57
N THR A 99 -21.19 -8.87 28.37
CA THR A 99 -21.20 -10.24 27.82
C THR A 99 -20.10 -11.16 28.37
N ALA A 100 -19.21 -10.64 29.22
CA ALA A 100 -18.14 -11.43 29.81
C ALA A 100 -18.69 -12.57 30.69
N TYR A 101 -18.06 -13.74 30.59
CA TYR A 101 -18.41 -14.90 31.43
C TYR A 101 -18.09 -14.59 32.91
N PRO A 102 -18.96 -14.94 33.87
CA PRO A 102 -18.66 -14.79 35.29
C PRO A 102 -17.38 -15.55 35.65
N ARG A 103 -16.45 -14.89 36.33
CA ARG A 103 -15.30 -15.58 36.94
C ARG A 103 -15.69 -16.30 38.22
#